data_AF-A0A453JUI7-F1
#
_entry.id   AF-A0A453JUI7-F1
#
_cell.length_a   1.000
_cell.length_b   1.000
_cell.length_c   1.000
_cell.angle_alpha   90.00
_cell.angle_beta   90.00
_cell.angle_gamma   90.00
#
_symmetry.space_group_name_H-M   'P 1'
#
loop_
_entity.id
_entity.type
_entity.pdbx_description
1 polymer ?
#
loop_
_entity_poly.entity_id
_entity_poly.type
_entity_poly.pdbx_seq_one_letter_code
_entity_poly.pdbx_strand_id
1 'polypeptide(L)'
;KTTLAMEIYKDQKIQGYFNNRVFFETVSQSANLETIKMKLWEQISSNIVLGAYNQIPEWQLKLGPRDRGPVLVILDDVWSLSQLEELVFKFPGCKTLVVSRLKFPTLVSRTYEMKLLGEEEALSVFCSAAFGQESVPQTADKKLVKQVAAECRGLPLALKVIGASLRDQPPMIWLSAKNRLSRGESISDSHETKLLERMAASVECLSGKVRECFLDLGCFPEDKKIPLDVLINIWMEIHDLDKPDAFAILMELSNKNLLTLVNDAQNKAGDLYSNYHDYSVTQHDVLRDLALHMSGRDSLNKRRRLVMPRREESLPRDWQRNKDLPFEAQIVSIHTG
;
A
#
# COMPACT_ATOMS: atom_id res chain seq x y z
N LYS A 1 2.45 3.36 8.73
CA LYS A 1 1.67 4.30 9.57
C LYS A 1 0.26 3.78 9.78
N THR A 2 -0.41 3.37 8.70
CA THR A 2 -1.65 2.56 8.70
C THR A 2 -1.66 1.46 9.74
N THR A 3 -0.58 0.70 9.91
CA THR A 3 -0.49 -0.35 10.96
C THR A 3 -0.82 0.18 12.36
N LEU A 4 -0.23 1.30 12.79
CA LEU A 4 -0.52 1.89 14.09
C LEU A 4 -1.97 2.42 14.18
N ALA A 5 -2.48 3.00 13.09
CA ALA A 5 -3.86 3.47 13.04
C ALA A 5 -4.86 2.31 13.15
N MET A 6 -4.55 1.16 12.56
CA MET A 6 -5.34 -0.07 12.70
C MET A 6 -5.27 -0.65 14.11
N GLU A 7 -4.11 -0.61 14.78
CA GLU A 7 -4.01 -1.00 16.20
C GLU A 7 -4.83 -0.05 17.09
N ILE A 8 -4.79 1.26 16.83
CA ILE A 8 -5.65 2.24 17.51
C ILE A 8 -7.13 1.96 17.26
N TYR A 9 -7.51 1.63 16.02
CA TYR A 9 -8.87 1.28 15.67
C TYR A 9 -9.34 0.02 16.40
N LYS A 10 -8.48 -1.00 16.58
CA LYS A 10 -8.84 -2.27 17.23
C LYS A 10 -8.74 -2.23 18.76
N ASP A 11 -8.06 -1.23 19.34
CA ASP A 11 -7.84 -1.15 20.77
C ASP A 11 -9.16 -1.00 21.55
N GLN A 12 -9.41 -1.93 22.47
CA GLN A 12 -10.66 -2.00 23.22
C GLN A 12 -10.86 -0.81 24.17
N LYS A 13 -9.79 -0.21 24.69
CA LYS A 13 -9.90 0.95 25.58
C LYS A 13 -10.28 2.19 24.78
N ILE A 14 -9.72 2.35 23.59
CA ILE A 14 -10.08 3.42 22.66
C ILE A 14 -11.52 3.24 22.19
N GLN A 15 -11.88 2.03 21.73
CA GLN A 15 -13.25 1.70 21.36
C GLN A 15 -14.24 2.01 22.49
N GLY A 16 -13.95 1.57 23.72
CA GLY A 16 -14.76 1.86 24.90
C GLY A 16 -14.89 3.34 25.22
N TYR A 17 -13.80 4.11 25.13
CA TYR A 17 -13.82 5.56 25.37
C TYR A 17 -14.74 6.31 24.38
N PHE A 18 -14.80 5.84 23.14
CA PHE A 18 -15.67 6.41 22.09
C PHE A 18 -17.01 5.70 21.95
N ASN A 19 -17.45 4.88 22.93
CA ASN A 19 -18.70 4.12 22.86
C ASN A 19 -18.84 3.28 21.57
N ASN A 20 -17.74 2.70 21.10
CA ASN A 20 -17.61 1.98 19.82
C ASN A 20 -17.91 2.82 18.57
N ARG A 21 -17.81 4.16 18.67
CA ARG A 21 -18.01 5.12 17.56
C ARG A 21 -16.65 5.56 17.01
N VAL A 22 -15.87 4.58 16.59
CA VAL A 22 -14.61 4.78 15.87
C VAL A 22 -14.83 4.39 14.42
N PHE A 23 -14.62 5.32 13.50
CA PHE A 23 -14.81 5.12 12.06
C PHE A 23 -13.45 5.21 11.36
N PHE A 24 -13.20 4.32 10.40
CA PHE A 24 -11.93 4.24 9.68
C PHE A 24 -12.22 4.31 8.18
N GLU A 25 -11.62 5.27 7.49
CA GLU A 25 -11.70 5.38 6.04
C GLU A 25 -10.31 5.67 5.44
N THR A 26 -10.00 4.97 4.35
CA THR A 26 -8.82 5.23 3.51
C THR A 26 -9.18 6.27 2.46
N VAL A 27 -8.43 7.35 2.37
CA VAL A 27 -8.69 8.45 1.43
C VAL A 27 -8.08 8.14 0.07
N SER A 28 -6.78 7.86 -0.01
CA SER A 28 -6.00 7.69 -1.26
C SER A 28 -5.89 8.97 -2.10
N GLN A 29 -5.03 8.97 -3.13
CA GLN A 29 -4.72 10.16 -3.91
C GLN A 29 -5.90 10.61 -4.80
N SER A 30 -6.57 9.68 -5.49
CA SER A 30 -7.69 9.98 -6.41
C SER A 30 -9.10 9.82 -5.81
N ALA A 31 -9.20 9.82 -4.48
CA ALA A 31 -10.43 9.66 -3.71
C ALA A 31 -11.65 10.43 -4.25
N ASN A 32 -12.81 9.78 -4.26
CA ASN A 32 -14.09 10.52 -4.33
C ASN A 32 -14.45 11.02 -2.91
N LEU A 33 -14.02 12.23 -2.60
CA LEU A 33 -14.16 12.85 -1.28
C LEU A 33 -15.62 13.00 -0.85
N GLU A 34 -16.52 13.33 -1.77
CA GLU A 34 -17.96 13.43 -1.51
C GLU A 34 -18.53 12.09 -1.06
N THR A 35 -18.16 11.00 -1.74
CA THR A 35 -18.60 9.65 -1.38
C THR A 35 -18.10 9.24 0.02
N ILE A 36 -16.82 9.51 0.32
CA ILE A 36 -16.23 9.20 1.63
C ILE A 36 -16.93 10.01 2.73
N LYS A 37 -17.14 11.31 2.50
CA LYS A 37 -17.80 12.22 3.44
C LYS A 37 -19.22 11.78 3.75
N MET A 38 -19.99 11.42 2.72
CA MET A 38 -21.36 10.94 2.87
C MET A 38 -21.40 9.63 3.67
N LYS A 39 -20.54 8.66 3.31
CA LYS A 39 -20.43 7.39 4.03
C LYS A 39 -20.09 7.58 5.51
N LEU A 40 -19.09 8.41 5.82
CA LEU A 40 -18.72 8.75 7.20
C LEU A 40 -19.90 9.37 7.95
N TRP A 41 -20.60 10.30 7.31
CA TRP A 41 -21.74 10.97 7.94
C TRP A 41 -22.89 10.02 8.25
N GLU A 42 -23.24 9.12 7.33
CA GLU A 42 -24.26 8.09 7.55
C GLU A 42 -23.89 7.19 8.73
N GLN A 43 -22.63 6.76 8.82
CA GLN A 43 -22.14 5.96 9.94
C GLN A 43 -22.20 6.72 11.28
N ILE A 44 -21.74 7.98 11.29
CA ILE A 44 -21.73 8.84 12.47
C ILE A 44 -23.14 9.12 12.99
N SER A 45 -24.08 9.36 12.09
CA SER A 45 -25.49 9.66 12.40
C SER A 45 -26.33 8.39 12.61
N SER A 46 -25.79 7.21 12.28
CA SER A 46 -26.47 5.91 12.23
C SER A 46 -27.79 5.96 11.44
N ASN A 47 -27.70 6.45 10.21
CA ASN A 47 -28.80 6.49 9.25
C ASN A 47 -30.05 7.24 9.73
N ILE A 48 -29.90 8.32 10.53
CA ILE A 48 -30.98 9.31 10.63
C ILE A 48 -31.10 9.94 9.25
N VAL A 49 -32.03 9.37 8.47
CA VAL A 49 -32.36 9.65 7.08
C VAL A 49 -31.93 11.06 6.69
N LEU A 50 -30.81 11.17 5.98
CA LEU A 50 -30.66 12.20 4.97
C LEU A 50 -31.92 12.03 4.11
N GLY A 51 -32.85 12.97 4.15
CA GLY A 51 -34.04 12.93 3.30
C GLY A 51 -33.66 12.93 1.82
N ALA A 52 -34.52 13.46 0.96
CA ALA A 52 -34.26 13.67 -0.47
C ALA A 52 -33.13 14.68 -0.79
N TYR A 53 -32.07 14.74 0.04
CA TYR A 53 -30.96 15.67 -0.06
C TYR A 53 -29.70 14.93 -0.50
N ASN A 54 -29.12 15.39 -1.61
CA ASN A 54 -27.83 14.91 -2.11
C ASN A 54 -26.62 15.48 -1.32
N GLN A 55 -26.87 16.29 -0.29
CA GLN A 55 -25.84 16.99 0.50
C GLN A 55 -26.22 17.04 1.99
N ILE A 56 -25.21 16.98 2.86
CA ILE A 56 -25.38 17.11 4.32
C ILE A 56 -25.63 18.59 4.66
N PRO A 57 -26.77 18.95 5.30
CA PRO A 57 -27.00 20.31 5.71
C PRO A 57 -25.91 20.84 6.66
N GLU A 58 -25.44 22.07 6.43
CA GLU A 58 -24.32 22.66 7.18
C GLU A 58 -24.58 22.74 8.70
N TRP A 59 -25.85 22.92 9.10
CA TRP A 59 -26.25 22.93 10.50
C TRP A 59 -26.08 21.56 11.17
N GLN A 60 -26.28 20.46 10.44
CA GLN A 60 -26.05 19.10 10.96
C GLN A 60 -24.55 18.87 11.20
N LEU A 61 -23.70 19.30 10.27
CA LEU A 61 -22.24 19.23 10.41
C LEU A 61 -21.70 20.05 11.58
N LYS A 62 -22.39 21.15 11.95
CA LYS A 62 -22.03 22.02 13.08
C LYS A 62 -22.55 21.51 14.42
N LEU A 63 -23.76 20.98 14.47
CA LEU A 63 -24.38 20.53 15.71
C LEU A 63 -23.96 19.10 16.10
N GLY A 64 -23.70 18.25 15.10
CA GLY A 64 -23.41 16.83 15.28
C GLY A 64 -24.57 16.04 15.88
N PRO A 65 -24.46 14.70 15.96
CA PRO A 65 -25.40 13.87 16.71
C PRO A 65 -25.19 14.05 18.22
N ARG A 66 -25.79 15.11 18.79
CA ARG A 66 -25.58 15.56 20.17
C ARG A 66 -25.88 14.50 21.24
N ASP A 67 -26.80 13.58 20.96
CA ASP A 67 -27.27 12.61 21.95
C ASP A 67 -26.48 11.29 21.98
N ARG A 68 -25.38 11.19 21.21
CA ARG A 68 -24.70 9.90 20.95
C ARG A 68 -23.28 9.78 21.49
N GLY A 69 -22.79 10.80 22.21
CA GLY A 69 -21.45 10.79 22.81
C GLY A 69 -20.31 11.11 21.82
N PRO A 70 -19.04 10.93 22.24
CA PRO A 70 -17.88 11.30 21.43
C PRO A 70 -17.66 10.35 20.25
N VAL A 71 -16.98 10.84 19.22
CA VAL A 71 -16.66 10.11 17.98
C VAL A 71 -15.17 10.24 17.67
N LEU A 72 -14.57 9.17 17.16
CA LEU A 72 -13.25 9.21 16.54
C LEU A 72 -13.37 8.86 15.05
N VAL A 73 -12.91 9.75 14.17
CA VAL A 73 -12.76 9.48 12.74
C VAL A 73 -11.27 9.32 12.44
N ILE A 74 -10.89 8.17 11.88
CA ILE A 74 -9.54 7.88 11.43
C ILE A 74 -9.53 7.99 9.90
N LEU A 75 -8.82 8.99 9.39
CA LEU A 75 -8.60 9.20 7.96
C LEU A 75 -7.20 8.69 7.63
N ASP A 76 -7.14 7.53 6.97
CA ASP A 76 -5.88 6.94 6.54
C ASP A 76 -5.48 7.43 5.15
N ASP A 77 -4.18 7.58 4.97
CA ASP A 77 -3.53 7.97 3.72
C ASP A 77 -4.09 9.24 3.04
N VAL A 78 -4.00 10.38 3.74
CA VAL A 78 -4.41 11.70 3.22
C VAL A 78 -3.28 12.38 2.45
N TRP A 79 -3.55 12.87 1.24
CA TRP A 79 -2.56 13.40 0.30
C TRP A 79 -2.52 14.92 0.16
N SER A 80 -3.54 15.66 0.63
CA SER A 80 -3.53 17.12 0.58
C SER A 80 -4.31 17.78 1.71
N LEU A 81 -4.06 19.07 1.92
CA LEU A 81 -4.83 19.87 2.88
C LEU A 81 -6.30 20.00 2.43
N SER A 82 -6.55 20.14 1.12
CA SER A 82 -7.91 20.25 0.58
C SER A 82 -8.75 19.00 0.83
N GLN A 83 -8.16 17.80 0.63
CA GLN A 83 -8.82 16.54 0.97
C GLN A 83 -9.20 16.50 2.45
N LEU A 84 -8.27 16.92 3.33
CA LEU A 84 -8.52 16.92 4.75
C LEU A 84 -9.61 17.92 5.16
N GLU A 85 -9.59 19.14 4.62
CA GLU A 85 -10.60 20.16 4.87
C GLU A 85 -12.01 19.70 4.49
N GLU A 86 -12.14 18.93 3.41
CA GLU A 86 -13.42 18.41 2.96
C GLU A 86 -13.97 17.32 3.89
N LEU A 87 -13.09 16.47 4.45
CA LEU A 87 -13.45 15.29 5.24
C LEU A 87 -13.53 15.53 6.75
N VAL A 88 -12.97 16.63 7.26
CA VAL A 88 -12.97 16.91 8.71
C VAL A 88 -14.34 17.42 9.20
N PHE A 89 -14.88 16.72 10.20
CA PHE A 89 -16.06 17.15 10.94
C PHE A 89 -15.69 17.99 12.17
N LYS A 90 -16.33 19.16 12.33
CA LYS A 90 -16.01 20.15 13.38
C LYS A 90 -17.06 20.24 14.50
N PHE A 91 -17.98 19.28 14.61
CA PHE A 91 -18.98 19.29 15.68
C PHE A 91 -18.37 18.90 17.04
N PRO A 92 -18.94 19.38 18.16
CA PRO A 92 -18.46 19.05 19.50
C PRO A 92 -18.42 17.54 19.77
N GLY A 93 -17.30 17.05 20.30
CA GLY A 93 -17.13 15.62 20.61
C GLY A 93 -16.58 14.78 19.46
N CYS A 94 -16.41 15.33 18.26
CA CYS A 94 -15.68 14.67 17.17
C CYS A 94 -14.17 14.88 17.32
N LYS A 95 -13.40 13.80 17.26
CA LYS A 95 -11.95 13.84 17.09
C LYS A 95 -11.58 13.21 15.76
N THR A 96 -10.57 13.76 15.10
CA THR A 96 -10.02 13.20 13.86
C THR A 96 -8.58 12.81 14.07
N LEU A 97 -8.25 11.55 13.79
CA LEU A 97 -6.88 11.08 13.63
C LEU A 97 -6.57 11.05 12.13
N VAL A 98 -5.50 11.72 11.72
CA VAL A 98 -5.09 11.80 10.32
C VAL A 98 -3.78 11.05 10.17
N VAL A 99 -3.73 10.11 9.22
CA VAL A 99 -2.50 9.46 8.81
C VAL A 99 -2.10 10.01 7.45
N SER A 100 -0.90 10.60 7.38
CA SER A 100 -0.42 11.22 6.15
C SER A 100 1.10 11.17 6.04
N ARG A 101 1.61 11.35 4.81
CA ARG A 101 3.01 11.67 4.51
C ARG A 101 3.31 13.17 4.71
N LEU A 102 2.27 14.02 4.74
CA LEU A 102 2.36 15.47 4.90
C LEU A 102 2.02 15.92 6.34
N LYS A 103 2.40 17.16 6.66
CA LYS A 103 2.00 17.83 7.91
C LYS A 103 0.93 18.88 7.61
N PHE A 104 -0.09 18.96 8.46
CA PHE A 104 -1.22 19.89 8.32
C PHE A 104 -1.34 20.82 9.54
N PRO A 105 -0.37 21.72 9.77
CA PRO A 105 -0.30 22.52 11.00
C PRO A 105 -1.46 23.51 11.17
N THR A 106 -2.14 23.86 10.08
CA THR A 106 -3.27 24.80 10.08
C THR A 106 -4.56 24.18 10.59
N LEU A 107 -4.73 22.86 10.46
CA LEU A 107 -5.98 22.16 10.76
C LEU A 107 -5.83 21.15 11.90
N VAL A 108 -4.63 20.60 12.10
CA VAL A 108 -4.35 19.58 13.11
C VAL A 108 -3.65 20.22 14.32
N SER A 109 -4.18 19.96 15.51
CA SER A 109 -3.68 20.55 16.76
C SER A 109 -2.42 19.85 17.32
N ARG A 110 -2.22 18.57 16.98
CA ARG A 110 -1.07 17.77 17.44
C ARG A 110 -0.59 16.84 16.34
N THR A 111 0.73 16.81 16.14
CA THR A 111 1.38 15.93 15.16
C THR A 111 2.25 14.92 15.88
N TYR A 112 2.09 13.64 15.54
CA TYR A 112 2.99 12.57 15.96
C TYR A 112 3.82 12.12 14.77
N GLU A 113 5.13 12.36 14.83
CA GLU A 113 6.06 11.92 13.79
C GLU A 113 6.49 10.49 14.05
N MET A 114 6.09 9.58 13.15
CA MET A 114 6.48 8.18 13.22
C MET A 114 7.98 8.04 13.01
N LYS A 115 8.64 7.47 14.02
CA LYS A 115 10.08 7.20 14.00
C LYS A 115 10.37 5.93 13.20
N LEU A 116 11.59 5.84 12.69
CA LEU A 116 12.15 4.61 12.16
C LEU A 116 12.35 3.61 13.32
N LEU A 117 12.36 2.31 12.98
CA LEU A 117 12.64 1.27 13.97
C LEU A 117 14.07 1.40 14.50
N GLY A 118 14.25 1.11 15.79
CA GLY A 118 15.58 0.96 16.37
C GLY A 118 16.30 -0.27 15.80
N GLU A 119 17.61 -0.37 16.01
CA GLU A 119 18.42 -1.47 15.44
C GLU A 119 17.92 -2.85 15.85
N GLU A 120 17.55 -3.03 17.13
CA GLU A 120 17.07 -4.31 17.66
C GLU A 120 15.69 -4.69 17.08
N GLU A 121 14.76 -3.74 17.04
CA GLU A 121 13.43 -3.92 16.46
C GLU A 121 13.50 -4.21 14.96
N ALA A 122 14.35 -3.45 14.25
CA ALA A 122 14.59 -3.64 12.83
C ALA A 122 15.17 -5.02 12.53
N LEU A 123 16.16 -5.46 13.32
CA LEU A 123 16.74 -6.79 13.20
C LEU A 123 15.71 -7.89 13.47
N SER A 124 14.84 -7.70 14.48
CA SER A 124 13.77 -8.66 14.79
C SER A 124 12.78 -8.79 13.62
N VAL A 125 12.30 -7.67 13.08
CA VAL A 125 11.39 -7.66 11.92
C VAL A 125 12.04 -8.31 10.69
N PHE A 126 13.32 -8.01 10.44
CA PHE A 126 14.07 -8.61 9.35
C PHE A 126 14.23 -10.13 9.52
N CYS A 127 14.58 -10.58 10.73
CA CYS A 127 14.74 -12.01 11.02
C CYS A 127 13.41 -12.76 10.89
N SER A 128 12.30 -12.15 11.33
CA SER A 128 10.97 -12.75 11.19
C SER A 128 10.66 -12.97 9.70
N ALA A 129 10.97 -12.00 8.84
CA ALA A 129 10.79 -12.15 7.40
C ALA A 129 11.76 -13.17 6.75
N ALA A 130 13.04 -13.14 7.11
CA ALA A 130 14.07 -13.97 6.46
C ALA A 130 14.13 -15.41 6.98
N PHE A 131 13.80 -15.64 8.25
CA PHE A 131 14.01 -16.92 8.95
C PHE A 131 12.75 -17.46 9.63
N GLY A 132 11.65 -16.70 9.66
CA GLY A 132 10.43 -17.11 10.38
C GLY A 132 10.55 -17.01 11.91
N GLN A 133 11.58 -16.34 12.43
CA GLN A 133 11.81 -16.16 13.87
C GLN A 133 12.41 -14.78 14.16
N GLU A 134 12.22 -14.26 15.37
CA GLU A 134 12.59 -12.88 15.75
C GLU A 134 14.09 -12.66 16.03
N SER A 135 14.91 -13.71 15.91
CA SER A 135 16.35 -13.63 16.18
C SER A 135 17.17 -14.33 15.10
N VAL A 136 18.45 -13.94 15.00
CA VAL A 136 19.36 -14.54 14.00
C VAL A 136 19.64 -16.00 14.38
N PRO A 137 19.36 -16.98 13.48
CA PRO A 137 19.69 -18.38 13.73
C PRO A 137 21.18 -18.57 14.02
N GLN A 138 21.53 -19.57 14.85
CA GLN A 138 22.93 -19.89 15.12
C GLN A 138 23.69 -20.37 13.87
N THR A 139 22.97 -20.94 12.90
CA THR A 139 23.49 -21.43 11.62
C THR A 139 23.77 -20.32 10.60
N ALA A 140 23.27 -19.10 10.83
CA ALA A 140 23.43 -17.97 9.93
C ALA A 140 24.63 -17.09 10.31
N ASP A 141 25.23 -16.43 9.32
CA ASP A 141 26.26 -15.42 9.56
C ASP A 141 25.63 -14.16 10.18
N LYS A 142 25.73 -14.05 11.52
CA LYS A 142 25.20 -12.92 12.29
C LYS A 142 25.70 -11.56 11.81
N LYS A 143 26.94 -11.48 11.32
CA LYS A 143 27.51 -10.21 10.85
C LYS A 143 26.88 -9.82 9.52
N LEU A 144 26.76 -10.75 8.59
CA LEU A 144 26.13 -10.50 7.29
C LEU A 144 24.65 -10.13 7.45
N VAL A 145 23.90 -10.86 8.28
CA VAL A 145 22.48 -10.57 8.56
C VAL A 145 22.29 -9.15 9.10
N LYS A 146 23.07 -8.76 10.12
CA LYS A 146 23.01 -7.40 10.68
C LYS A 146 23.36 -6.34 9.65
N GLN A 147 24.37 -6.59 8.81
CA GLN A 147 24.76 -5.65 7.75
C GLN A 147 23.63 -5.43 6.74
N VAL A 148 22.99 -6.50 6.26
CA VAL A 148 21.87 -6.38 5.31
C VAL A 148 20.67 -5.67 5.95
N ALA A 149 20.32 -6.01 7.20
CA ALA A 149 19.24 -5.35 7.91
C ALA A 149 19.50 -3.84 8.10
N ALA A 150 20.74 -3.45 8.39
CA ALA A 150 21.13 -2.05 8.54
C ALA A 150 20.94 -1.23 7.25
N GLU A 151 21.16 -1.83 6.07
CA GLU A 151 20.92 -1.16 4.78
C GLU A 151 19.45 -0.77 4.56
N CYS A 152 18.51 -1.43 5.26
CA CYS A 152 17.08 -1.11 5.20
C CYS A 152 16.71 0.14 6.02
N ARG A 153 17.67 0.72 6.77
CA ARG A 153 17.53 1.96 7.56
C ARG A 153 16.29 2.00 8.46
N GLY A 154 15.95 0.88 9.09
CA GLY A 154 14.83 0.80 10.04
C GLY A 154 13.44 0.97 9.42
N LEU A 155 13.30 0.86 8.09
CA LEU A 155 12.01 0.92 7.39
C LEU A 155 11.32 -0.45 7.41
N PRO A 156 10.13 -0.60 8.07
CA PRO A 156 9.48 -1.89 8.25
C PRO A 156 9.20 -2.64 6.95
N LEU A 157 8.74 -1.95 5.91
CA LEU A 157 8.42 -2.57 4.62
C LEU A 157 9.69 -3.07 3.92
N ALA A 158 10.75 -2.26 3.88
CA ALA A 158 12.03 -2.67 3.28
C ALA A 158 12.62 -3.89 3.99
N LEU A 159 12.59 -3.91 5.33
CA LEU A 159 13.04 -5.05 6.14
C LEU A 159 12.25 -6.33 5.79
N LYS A 160 10.92 -6.23 5.68
CA LYS A 160 10.06 -7.37 5.34
C LYS A 160 10.29 -7.91 3.93
N VAL A 161 10.41 -7.02 2.95
CA VAL A 161 10.57 -7.40 1.53
C VAL A 161 11.97 -7.97 1.29
N ILE A 162 13.02 -7.27 1.74
CA ILE A 162 14.40 -7.72 1.57
C ILE A 162 14.64 -9.00 2.36
N GLY A 163 14.18 -9.07 3.62
CA GLY A 163 14.29 -10.27 4.45
C GLY A 163 13.61 -11.47 3.78
N ALA A 164 12.36 -11.33 3.35
CA ALA A 164 11.65 -12.42 2.70
C ALA A 164 12.26 -12.81 1.34
N SER A 165 12.83 -11.86 0.59
CA SER A 165 13.54 -12.18 -0.66
C SER A 165 14.79 -13.05 -0.46
N LEU A 166 15.38 -13.00 0.74
CA LEU A 166 16.59 -13.72 1.13
C LEU A 166 16.30 -15.02 1.89
N ARG A 167 15.03 -15.32 2.16
CA ARG A 167 14.60 -16.57 2.78
C ARG A 167 15.07 -17.76 1.94
N ASP A 168 15.64 -18.76 2.62
CA ASP A 168 16.18 -19.99 2.03
C ASP A 168 17.24 -19.78 0.94
N GLN A 169 17.81 -18.57 0.85
CA GLN A 169 18.87 -18.25 -0.12
C GLN A 169 20.26 -18.58 0.43
N PRO A 170 21.19 -19.04 -0.41
CA PRO A 170 22.54 -19.34 0.03
C PRO A 170 23.31 -18.07 0.42
N PRO A 171 24.33 -18.15 1.30
CA PRO A 171 25.08 -16.98 1.78
C PRO A 171 25.66 -16.06 0.69
N MET A 172 25.98 -16.60 -0.49
CA MET A 172 26.46 -15.80 -1.61
C MET A 172 25.41 -14.82 -2.15
N ILE A 173 24.13 -15.18 -2.12
CA ILE A 173 23.03 -14.29 -2.51
C ILE A 173 22.85 -13.18 -1.47
N TRP A 174 23.00 -13.49 -0.18
CA TRP A 174 23.00 -12.49 0.89
C TRP A 174 24.14 -11.47 0.73
N LEU A 175 25.34 -11.93 0.40
CA LEU A 175 26.48 -11.05 0.12
C LEU A 175 26.23 -10.18 -1.12
N SER A 176 25.65 -10.76 -2.19
CA SER A 176 25.24 -10.02 -3.38
C SER A 176 24.21 -8.94 -3.06
N ALA A 177 23.18 -9.27 -2.27
CA ALA A 177 22.16 -8.34 -1.83
C ALA A 177 22.77 -7.18 -1.02
N LYS A 178 23.65 -7.48 -0.05
CA LYS A 178 24.40 -6.45 0.69
C LYS A 178 25.12 -5.50 -0.26
N ASN A 179 25.90 -6.04 -1.20
CA ASN A 179 26.70 -5.24 -2.14
C ASN A 179 25.82 -4.36 -3.05
N ARG A 180 24.61 -4.82 -3.40
CA ARG A 180 23.66 -4.06 -4.22
C ARG A 180 22.98 -2.97 -3.40
N LEU A 181 22.55 -3.27 -2.18
CA LEU A 181 21.96 -2.31 -1.26
C LEU A 181 22.93 -1.19 -0.91
N SER A 182 24.22 -1.51 -0.68
CA SER A 182 25.26 -0.52 -0.42
C SER A 182 25.59 0.37 -1.62
N ARG A 183 25.33 -0.11 -2.85
CA ARG A 183 25.47 0.68 -4.10
C ARG A 183 24.25 1.54 -4.40
N GLY A 184 23.11 1.29 -3.75
CA GLY A 184 21.86 2.02 -3.93
C GLY A 184 21.89 3.49 -3.48
N GLU A 185 23.05 4.03 -3.15
CA GLU A 185 23.28 5.46 -3.01
C GLU A 185 23.29 6.12 -4.40
N SER A 186 22.11 6.20 -5.04
CA SER A 186 21.96 6.94 -6.29
C SER A 186 22.24 8.45 -6.09
N ILE A 187 22.63 9.11 -7.18
CA ILE A 187 22.88 10.56 -7.29
C ILE A 187 21.57 11.38 -7.14
N SER A 188 20.40 10.74 -7.07
CA SER A 188 19.11 11.41 -6.88
C SER A 188 19.00 12.06 -5.49
N ASP A 189 18.48 13.27 -5.40
CA ASP A 189 18.34 14.01 -4.13
C ASP A 189 17.15 13.55 -3.28
N SER A 190 16.19 12.82 -3.85
CA SER A 190 14.97 12.44 -3.11
C SER A 190 15.16 11.17 -2.26
N HIS A 191 14.69 11.21 -1.02
CA HIS A 191 14.73 10.07 -0.10
C HIS A 191 13.89 8.88 -0.60
N GLU A 192 12.80 9.17 -1.31
CA GLU A 192 11.87 8.18 -1.86
C GLU A 192 12.51 7.38 -3.00
N THR A 193 13.16 8.04 -3.96
CA THR A 193 13.88 7.34 -5.05
C THR A 193 14.98 6.44 -4.50
N LYS A 194 15.72 6.88 -3.46
CA LYS A 194 16.73 6.04 -2.81
C LYS A 194 16.13 4.80 -2.14
N LEU A 195 14.93 4.92 -1.58
CA LEU A 195 14.20 3.78 -1.03
C LEU A 195 13.78 2.80 -2.12
N LEU A 196 13.20 3.31 -3.21
CA LEU A 196 12.77 2.47 -4.34
C LEU A 196 13.97 1.73 -4.96
N GLU A 197 15.11 2.40 -5.16
CA GLU A 197 16.31 1.74 -5.68
C GLU A 197 16.85 0.64 -4.77
N ARG A 198 16.78 0.80 -3.44
CA ARG A 198 17.14 -0.27 -2.50
C ARG A 198 16.18 -1.44 -2.59
N MET A 199 14.89 -1.18 -2.65
CA MET A 199 13.87 -2.24 -2.76
C MET A 199 13.88 -2.91 -4.14
N ALA A 200 14.32 -2.23 -5.19
CA ALA A 200 14.51 -2.83 -6.52
C ALA A 200 15.45 -4.03 -6.47
N ALA A 201 16.42 -4.03 -5.53
CA ALA A 201 17.36 -5.13 -5.40
C ALA A 201 16.68 -6.48 -5.10
N SER A 202 15.62 -6.48 -4.27
CA SER A 202 14.83 -7.68 -3.97
C SER A 202 13.99 -8.17 -5.14
N VAL A 203 13.53 -7.27 -6.01
CA VAL A 203 12.72 -7.60 -7.19
C VAL A 203 13.59 -8.09 -8.35
N GLU A 204 14.78 -7.52 -8.52
CA GLU A 204 15.76 -7.94 -9.53
C GLU A 204 16.34 -9.35 -9.27
N CYS A 205 16.23 -9.88 -8.05
CA CYS A 205 16.57 -11.28 -7.75
C CYS A 205 15.49 -12.29 -8.19
N LEU A 206 14.31 -11.83 -8.59
CA LEU A 206 13.21 -12.70 -9.03
C LEU A 206 13.52 -13.26 -10.42
N SER A 207 12.93 -14.42 -10.72
CA SER A 207 12.96 -14.97 -12.07
C SER A 207 12.24 -14.02 -13.05
N GLY A 208 12.56 -14.10 -14.34
CA GLY A 208 12.04 -13.18 -15.35
C GLY A 208 10.52 -13.07 -15.32
N LYS A 209 9.79 -14.19 -15.38
CA LYS A 209 8.31 -14.20 -15.36
C LYS A 209 7.73 -13.68 -14.05
N VAL A 210 8.30 -14.05 -12.89
CA VAL A 210 7.84 -13.57 -11.57
C VAL A 210 8.04 -12.05 -11.45
N ARG A 211 9.18 -11.55 -11.93
CA ARG A 211 9.47 -10.11 -11.95
C ARG A 211 8.46 -9.36 -12.83
N GLU A 212 8.18 -9.85 -14.03
CA GLU A 212 7.21 -9.21 -14.92
C GLU A 212 5.81 -9.20 -14.32
N CYS A 213 5.38 -10.30 -13.69
CA CYS A 213 4.10 -10.37 -12.99
C CYS A 213 4.01 -9.36 -11.84
N PHE A 214 5.10 -9.16 -11.08
CA PHE A 214 5.18 -8.10 -10.07
C PHE A 214 5.03 -6.69 -10.69
N LEU A 215 5.69 -6.43 -11.81
CA LEU A 215 5.60 -5.13 -12.49
C LEU A 215 4.18 -4.84 -13.01
N ASP A 216 3.43 -5.88 -13.42
CA ASP A 216 2.03 -5.72 -13.84
C ASP A 216 1.12 -5.22 -12.73
N LEU A 217 1.43 -5.55 -11.46
CA LEU A 217 0.66 -5.05 -10.32
C LEU A 217 0.64 -3.51 -10.26
N GLY A 218 1.70 -2.87 -10.77
CA GLY A 218 1.77 -1.41 -10.93
C GLY A 218 0.67 -0.83 -11.84
N CYS A 219 0.03 -1.65 -12.68
CA CYS A 219 -1.03 -1.22 -13.58
C CYS A 219 -2.41 -1.18 -12.93
N PHE A 220 -2.56 -1.64 -11.69
CA PHE A 220 -3.84 -1.60 -10.98
C PHE A 220 -3.99 -0.32 -10.15
N PRO A 221 -5.24 0.07 -9.84
CA PRO A 221 -5.50 1.24 -9.03
C PRO A 221 -4.95 1.13 -7.61
N GLU A 222 -4.46 2.26 -7.07
CA GLU A 222 -3.99 2.38 -5.69
C GLU A 222 -5.10 2.09 -4.67
N ASP A 223 -4.75 1.42 -3.58
CA ASP A 223 -5.65 1.04 -2.49
C ASP A 223 -6.92 0.27 -2.90
N LYS A 224 -6.90 -0.38 -4.07
CA LYS A 224 -7.99 -1.26 -4.52
C LYS A 224 -7.62 -2.72 -4.38
N LYS A 225 -8.64 -3.51 -4.03
CA LYS A 225 -8.60 -4.96 -4.13
C LYS A 225 -8.67 -5.36 -5.60
N ILE A 226 -7.71 -6.16 -6.03
CA ILE A 226 -7.67 -6.76 -7.36
C ILE A 226 -8.33 -8.14 -7.25
N PRO A 227 -9.43 -8.42 -7.96
CA PRO A 227 -9.99 -9.76 -8.00
C PRO A 227 -8.94 -10.76 -8.50
N LEU A 228 -8.79 -11.87 -7.79
CA LEU A 228 -7.69 -12.79 -8.05
C LEU A 228 -7.80 -13.44 -9.45
N ASP A 229 -9.03 -13.75 -9.89
CA ASP A 229 -9.34 -14.25 -11.21
C ASP A 229 -8.93 -13.29 -12.34
N VAL A 230 -9.19 -12.00 -12.17
CA VAL A 230 -8.74 -10.96 -13.11
C VAL A 230 -7.22 -10.96 -13.22
N LEU A 231 -6.50 -10.97 -12.09
CA LEU A 231 -5.04 -10.93 -12.09
C LEU A 231 -4.43 -12.17 -12.78
N ILE A 232 -4.90 -13.36 -12.44
CA ILE A 232 -4.39 -14.60 -13.04
C ILE A 232 -4.70 -14.67 -14.54
N ASN A 233 -5.90 -14.27 -14.98
CA ASN A 233 -6.23 -14.25 -16.40
C ASN A 233 -5.32 -13.30 -17.19
N ILE A 234 -4.99 -12.13 -16.63
CA ILE A 234 -4.04 -11.19 -17.24
C ILE A 234 -2.65 -11.83 -17.37
N TRP A 235 -2.16 -12.49 -16.32
CA TRP A 235 -0.85 -13.14 -16.36
C TRP A 235 -0.78 -14.33 -17.32
N MET A 236 -1.86 -15.10 -17.42
CA MET A 236 -1.99 -16.19 -18.40
C MET A 236 -1.87 -15.67 -19.83
N GLU A 237 -2.60 -14.60 -20.16
CA GLU A 237 -2.62 -14.02 -21.51
C GLU A 237 -1.30 -13.33 -21.88
N ILE A 238 -0.76 -12.48 -20.99
CA ILE A 238 0.37 -11.60 -21.32
C ILE A 238 1.72 -12.33 -21.25
N HIS A 239 1.85 -13.34 -20.38
CA HIS A 239 3.12 -14.04 -20.15
C HIS A 239 3.12 -15.49 -20.60
N ASP A 240 2.07 -15.92 -21.32
CA ASP A 240 1.91 -17.29 -21.80
C ASP A 240 2.13 -18.30 -20.66
N LEU A 241 1.27 -18.19 -19.65
CA LEU A 241 1.27 -19.01 -18.45
C LEU A 241 0.01 -19.87 -18.44
N ASP A 242 0.14 -21.10 -17.96
CA ASP A 242 -1.03 -21.85 -17.52
C ASP A 242 -1.48 -21.36 -16.13
N LYS A 243 -2.69 -21.78 -15.74
CA LYS A 243 -3.26 -21.37 -14.46
C LYS A 243 -2.39 -21.82 -13.27
N PRO A 244 -1.93 -23.09 -13.17
CA PRO A 244 -1.02 -23.51 -12.10
C PRO A 244 0.24 -22.65 -11.96
N ASP A 245 0.91 -22.32 -13.06
CA ASP A 245 2.13 -21.52 -13.04
C ASP A 245 1.86 -20.09 -12.59
N ALA A 246 0.78 -19.46 -13.07
CA ALA A 246 0.40 -18.12 -12.63
C ALA A 246 0.10 -18.06 -11.13
N PHE A 247 -0.53 -19.11 -10.58
CA PHE A 247 -0.73 -19.24 -9.13
C PHE A 247 0.57 -19.48 -8.36
N ALA A 248 1.50 -20.25 -8.90
CA ALA A 248 2.80 -20.44 -8.26
C ALA A 248 3.54 -19.10 -8.13
N ILE A 249 3.49 -18.27 -9.18
CA ILE A 249 4.03 -16.90 -9.16
C ILE A 249 3.33 -16.03 -8.11
N LEU A 250 1.99 -16.07 -8.06
CA LEU A 250 1.20 -15.36 -7.04
C LEU A 250 1.68 -15.70 -5.62
N MET A 251 1.81 -17.00 -5.33
CA MET A 251 2.24 -17.49 -4.02
C MET A 251 3.69 -17.08 -3.72
N GLU A 252 4.58 -17.11 -4.71
CA GLU A 252 5.95 -16.63 -4.55
C GLU A 252 6.00 -15.14 -4.21
N LEU A 253 5.24 -14.30 -4.92
CA LEU A 253 5.15 -12.86 -4.65
C LEU A 253 4.57 -12.58 -3.25
N SER A 254 3.54 -13.32 -2.84
CA SER A 254 2.98 -13.23 -1.48
C SER A 254 4.02 -13.61 -0.42
N ASN A 255 4.74 -14.72 -0.62
CA ASN A 255 5.76 -15.20 0.32
C ASN A 255 6.94 -14.22 0.45
N LYS A 256 7.23 -13.45 -0.61
CA LYS A 256 8.25 -12.40 -0.62
C LYS A 256 7.74 -11.03 -0.13
N ASN A 257 6.52 -10.96 0.40
CA ASN A 257 5.87 -9.73 0.85
C ASN A 257 5.72 -8.65 -0.24
N LEU A 258 5.61 -9.06 -1.52
CA LEU A 258 5.45 -8.16 -2.67
C LEU A 258 3.97 -7.89 -3.03
N LEU A 259 3.07 -8.69 -2.47
CA LEU A 259 1.61 -8.53 -2.50
C LEU A 259 1.00 -9.20 -1.26
N THR A 260 -0.28 -8.94 -0.99
CA THR A 260 -1.04 -9.60 0.08
C THR A 260 -2.28 -10.27 -0.49
N LEU A 261 -2.50 -11.54 -0.12
CA LEU A 261 -3.74 -12.26 -0.41
C LEU A 261 -4.76 -12.00 0.69
N VAL A 262 -5.98 -11.65 0.28
CA VAL A 262 -7.11 -11.36 1.17
C VAL A 262 -8.21 -12.36 0.87
N ASN A 263 -8.68 -13.07 1.89
CA ASN A 263 -9.86 -13.93 1.78
C ASN A 263 -11.11 -13.08 2.08
N ASP A 264 -11.90 -12.81 1.04
CA ASP A 264 -13.13 -12.02 1.12
C ASP A 264 -14.32 -12.83 1.69
N ALA A 265 -14.26 -14.17 1.65
CA ALA A 265 -15.29 -15.06 2.21
C ALA A 265 -15.25 -15.16 3.75
N GLN A 266 -14.17 -14.75 4.42
CA GLN A 266 -14.17 -14.69 5.90
C GLN A 266 -15.23 -13.73 6.48
N ASN A 267 -15.84 -12.88 5.65
CA ASN A 267 -16.97 -12.03 6.03
C ASN A 267 -18.35 -12.68 5.80
N LYS A 268 -18.41 -13.90 5.24
CA LYS A 268 -19.62 -14.69 5.04
C LYS A 268 -19.52 -15.95 5.88
N ALA A 269 -20.21 -15.97 7.01
CA ALA A 269 -20.34 -17.18 7.81
C ALA A 269 -21.04 -18.28 6.98
N GLY A 270 -20.37 -19.40 6.71
CA GLY A 270 -21.08 -20.64 6.35
C GLY A 270 -20.46 -21.58 5.32
N ASP A 271 -19.56 -21.15 4.43
CA ASP A 271 -19.05 -22.05 3.38
C ASP A 271 -17.72 -22.70 3.75
N LEU A 272 -17.74 -24.03 3.87
CA LEU A 272 -16.59 -24.87 4.21
C LEU A 272 -15.54 -25.01 3.10
N TYR A 273 -15.76 -24.39 1.93
CA TYR A 273 -14.83 -24.38 0.82
C TYR A 273 -14.71 -22.96 0.27
N SER A 274 -13.63 -22.26 0.60
CA SER A 274 -13.31 -20.97 -0.02
C SER A 274 -13.07 -21.19 -1.51
N ASN A 275 -13.94 -20.65 -2.36
CA ASN A 275 -13.75 -20.70 -3.79
C ASN A 275 -12.63 -19.73 -4.17
N TYR A 276 -11.95 -20.01 -5.28
CA TYR A 276 -10.91 -19.16 -5.82
C TYR A 276 -11.39 -17.71 -6.06
N HIS A 277 -12.68 -17.53 -6.38
CA HIS A 277 -13.31 -16.23 -6.57
C HIS A 277 -13.53 -15.44 -5.27
N ASP A 278 -13.29 -16.06 -4.10
CA ASP A 278 -13.40 -15.41 -2.80
C ASP A 278 -12.08 -14.75 -2.37
N TYR A 279 -11.08 -14.72 -3.24
CA TYR A 279 -9.80 -14.09 -2.95
C TYR A 279 -9.60 -12.82 -3.77
N SER A 280 -9.00 -11.84 -3.12
CA SER A 280 -8.47 -10.63 -3.75
C SER A 280 -7.02 -10.41 -3.37
N VAL A 281 -6.33 -9.65 -4.21
CA VAL A 281 -4.95 -9.22 -4.00
C VAL A 281 -4.95 -7.74 -3.65
N THR A 282 -4.14 -7.37 -2.66
CA THR A 282 -3.80 -5.97 -2.39
C THR A 282 -2.30 -5.78 -2.50
N GLN A 283 -1.89 -4.57 -2.91
CA GLN A 283 -0.50 -4.17 -2.98
C GLN A 283 -0.29 -2.89 -2.19
N HIS A 284 0.82 -2.82 -1.46
CA HIS A 284 1.20 -1.63 -0.70
C HIS A 284 1.59 -0.49 -1.67
N ASP A 285 1.21 0.75 -1.39
CA ASP A 285 1.51 1.95 -2.20
C ASP A 285 2.99 2.03 -2.64
N VAL A 286 3.95 1.88 -1.72
CA VAL A 286 5.41 1.87 -2.01
C VAL A 286 5.82 0.73 -2.95
N LEU A 287 5.14 -0.43 -2.91
CA LEU A 287 5.43 -1.55 -3.83
C LEU A 287 4.87 -1.28 -5.22
N ARG A 288 3.71 -0.62 -5.30
CA ARG A 288 3.17 -0.11 -6.55
C ARG A 288 4.10 0.95 -7.15
N ASP A 289 4.55 1.91 -6.34
CA ASP A 289 5.54 2.93 -6.73
C ASP A 289 6.85 2.29 -7.19
N LEU A 290 7.30 1.21 -6.54
CA LEU A 290 8.45 0.43 -6.98
C LEU A 290 8.24 -0.21 -8.35
N ALA A 291 7.08 -0.82 -8.59
CA ALA A 291 6.74 -1.41 -9.88
C ALA A 291 6.70 -0.35 -10.99
N LEU A 292 6.13 0.83 -10.71
CA LEU A 292 6.09 1.97 -11.63
C LEU A 292 7.49 2.53 -11.91
N HIS A 293 8.31 2.70 -10.87
CA HIS A 293 9.69 3.18 -10.97
C HIS A 293 10.54 2.25 -11.82
N MET A 294 10.44 0.94 -11.60
CA MET A 294 11.15 -0.07 -12.38
C MET A 294 10.66 -0.15 -13.82
N SER A 295 9.34 -0.09 -14.05
CA SER A 295 8.74 -0.08 -15.39
C SER A 295 9.08 1.19 -16.18
N GLY A 296 9.45 2.28 -15.47
CA GLY A 296 9.84 3.55 -16.05
C GLY A 296 11.30 3.62 -16.53
N ARG A 297 12.13 2.60 -16.30
CA ARG A 297 13.56 2.62 -16.63
C ARG A 297 13.83 2.62 -18.14
N ASP A 298 12.98 1.98 -18.92
CA ASP A 298 13.10 1.97 -20.38
C ASP A 298 12.57 3.28 -21.02
N SER A 299 13.05 3.56 -22.23
CA SER A 299 12.49 4.64 -23.06
C SER A 299 11.00 4.41 -23.30
N LEU A 300 10.20 5.48 -23.27
CA LEU A 300 8.74 5.43 -23.26
C LEU A 300 8.11 4.43 -24.24
N ASN A 301 8.50 4.46 -25.52
CA ASN A 301 7.94 3.59 -26.57
C ASN A 301 8.31 2.11 -26.44
N LYS A 302 9.37 1.79 -25.70
CA LYS A 302 9.82 0.40 -25.42
C LYS A 302 9.22 -0.17 -24.14
N ARG A 303 8.44 0.62 -23.40
CA ARG A 303 7.84 0.15 -22.15
C ARG A 303 6.71 -0.81 -22.47
N ARG A 304 6.79 -2.01 -21.89
CA ARG A 304 5.69 -3.00 -21.92
C ARG A 304 4.44 -2.53 -21.18
N ARG A 305 4.59 -1.57 -20.27
CA ARG A 305 3.51 -1.04 -19.40
C ARG A 305 3.45 0.48 -19.54
N LEU A 306 2.32 0.99 -19.99
CA LEU A 306 2.01 2.41 -20.01
C LEU A 306 0.96 2.70 -18.94
N VAL A 307 1.36 3.40 -17.90
CA VAL A 307 0.48 3.68 -16.77
C VAL A 307 0.30 5.18 -16.62
N MET A 308 -0.96 5.61 -16.44
CA MET A 308 -1.32 6.94 -15.96
C MET A 308 -1.56 6.86 -14.45
N PRO A 309 -0.55 7.16 -13.61
CA PRO A 309 -0.64 7.02 -12.17
C PRO A 309 -1.47 8.11 -11.51
N ARG A 310 -1.83 9.17 -12.24
CA ARG A 310 -2.69 10.25 -11.74
C ARG A 310 -3.94 10.36 -12.60
N ARG A 311 -5.03 10.79 -11.97
CA ARG A 311 -6.27 11.10 -12.68
C ARG A 311 -6.12 12.44 -13.39
N GLU A 312 -5.92 12.39 -14.71
CA GLU A 312 -5.81 13.55 -15.59
C GLU A 312 -6.86 13.48 -16.69
N GLU A 313 -7.38 14.65 -17.11
CA GLU A 313 -8.41 14.75 -18.16
C GLU A 313 -7.85 14.45 -19.56
N SER A 314 -6.53 14.54 -19.74
CA SER A 314 -5.86 14.33 -21.02
C SER A 314 -4.74 13.31 -20.89
N LEU A 315 -4.41 12.64 -22.00
CA LEU A 315 -3.25 11.75 -22.06
C LEU A 315 -1.95 12.51 -21.71
N PRO A 316 -0.96 11.85 -21.09
CA PRO A 316 0.31 12.49 -20.76
C PRO A 316 0.95 13.11 -22.00
N ARG A 317 1.44 14.34 -21.87
CA ARG A 317 2.05 15.08 -22.99
C ARG A 317 3.20 14.31 -23.65
N ASP A 318 3.95 13.54 -22.87
CA ASP A 318 5.06 12.76 -23.40
C ASP A 318 4.60 11.58 -24.27
N TRP A 319 3.43 11.00 -24.00
CA TRP A 319 2.84 9.98 -24.87
C TRP A 319 2.43 10.60 -26.20
N GLN A 320 1.81 11.79 -26.15
CA GLN A 320 1.42 12.54 -27.34
C GLN A 320 2.63 12.95 -28.19
N ARG A 321 3.74 13.34 -27.56
CA ARG A 321 5.00 13.70 -28.26
C ARG A 321 5.65 12.53 -28.99
N ASN A 322 5.40 11.29 -28.52
CA ASN A 322 6.02 10.09 -29.09
C ASN A 322 5.02 9.24 -29.90
N LYS A 323 3.87 9.81 -30.26
CA LYS A 323 2.81 9.12 -31.01
C LYS A 323 3.23 8.65 -32.41
N ASP A 324 4.25 9.30 -32.98
CA ASP A 324 4.71 9.02 -34.34
C ASP A 324 5.63 7.79 -34.42
N LEU A 325 6.01 7.22 -33.26
CA LEU A 325 6.75 5.96 -33.13
C LEU A 325 5.85 4.87 -32.55
N PRO A 326 6.00 3.60 -32.96
CA PRO A 326 5.22 2.50 -32.40
C PRO A 326 5.50 2.33 -30.91
N PHE A 327 4.51 1.88 -30.15
CA PHE A 327 4.65 1.50 -28.75
C PHE A 327 4.68 -0.02 -28.62
N GLU A 328 5.59 -0.55 -27.82
CA GLU A 328 5.69 -1.98 -27.45
C GLU A 328 4.78 -2.34 -26.26
N ALA A 329 3.86 -1.45 -25.90
CA ALA A 329 3.01 -1.58 -24.73
C ALA A 329 2.07 -2.78 -24.87
N GLN A 330 2.08 -3.65 -23.87
CA GLN A 330 1.16 -4.78 -23.71
C GLN A 330 0.03 -4.44 -22.74
N ILE A 331 0.31 -3.60 -21.75
CA ILE A 331 -0.68 -3.08 -20.80
C ILE A 331 -0.72 -1.57 -20.92
N VAL A 332 -1.92 -1.02 -21.11
CA VAL A 332 -2.20 0.41 -20.99
C VAL A 332 -3.21 0.58 -19.87
N SER A 333 -2.81 1.26 -18.80
CA SER A 333 -3.68 1.52 -17.66
C SER A 333 -3.91 3.01 -17.50
N ILE A 334 -5.18 3.41 -17.62
CA ILE A 334 -5.63 4.80 -17.56
C ILE A 334 -6.29 5.01 -16.20
N HIS A 335 -5.85 6.02 -15.46
CA HIS A 335 -6.38 6.39 -14.13
C HIS A 335 -6.18 5.30 -13.07
N THR A 336 -4.94 5.17 -12.58
CA THR A 336 -4.58 4.18 -11.54
C THR A 336 -4.20 4.76 -10.17
N GLY A 337 -4.21 6.09 -10.01
CA GLY A 337 -3.93 6.74 -8.72
C GLY A 337 -5.12 6.76 -7.79
#